data_AF-A0A496B8T9-F1
#
_entry.id   AF-A0A496B8T9-F1
#
_cell.length_a   1.000
_cell.length_b   1.000
_cell.length_c   1.000
_cell.angle_alpha   90.00
_cell.angle_beta   90.00
_cell.angle_gamma   90.00
#
_symmetry.space_group_name_H-M   'P 1'
#
loop_
_entity.id
_entity.type
_entity.pdbx_description
1 polymer ?
#
loop_
_entity_poly.entity_id
_entity_poly.type
_entity_poly.pdbx_seq_one_letter_code
_entity_poly.pdbx_strand_id
1 'polypeptide(L)'
;MKLKHIVPLCALFAFLFIGAAGSVFAFSFGPPDGRTGAPNETTCASVGCHAGNELNASGGSLVLTIPETYMPNEVYEIVVDLARVGQSRWGFEMTAVDANGAKAGTFELADEANTLLTEANGKQYVKHNAAGTAAGTADANQWIVKWTAPDADIGSITFYAAGNAADGTFGPDKDYIYTTAAESTPPIPTVSGVSLEADSMAQSTMDASTGVTYTLTVKNTGNMTDTLMLNVSPEVGVGGSVIGKLSRASVELDADASADVTLTVAGDELTAPDDYEVTVTVVSGTDTTKTAAVTTTTTIEMPPMPEFPAWDVNEDGTVNIQDLVLVAGQFGQSGESLAGDVNGDGEVNVLDLVAVSAHFGEVTAAQAQ
;
A
#
# COMPACT_ATOMS: atom_id res chain seq x y z
N MET A 1 -70.71 88.69 -9.26
CA MET A 1 -71.45 87.43 -9.03
C MET A 1 -70.43 86.31 -8.82
N LYS A 2 -70.76 85.29 -7.99
CA LYS A 2 -70.12 83.95 -7.79
C LYS A 2 -69.17 83.46 -8.93
N LEU A 3 -68.06 82.72 -8.73
CA LEU A 3 -67.43 82.06 -7.55
C LEU A 3 -65.95 81.70 -7.87
N LYS A 4 -65.14 81.34 -6.85
CA LYS A 4 -63.71 80.95 -6.87
C LYS A 4 -63.40 79.57 -7.47
N HIS A 5 -62.18 79.42 -8.04
CA HIS A 5 -61.28 78.24 -8.15
C HIS A 5 -59.89 78.77 -8.66
N ILE A 6 -58.67 78.42 -8.21
CA ILE A 6 -58.09 77.47 -7.22
C ILE A 6 -58.28 75.98 -7.60
N VAL A 7 -57.29 75.06 -7.66
CA VAL A 7 -55.94 74.91 -7.04
C VAL A 7 -54.84 74.48 -8.10
N PRO A 8 -53.65 73.85 -7.85
CA PRO A 8 -52.41 74.25 -8.53
C PRO A 8 -51.78 73.22 -9.50
N LEU A 9 -50.73 73.66 -10.20
CA LEU A 9 -49.89 72.82 -11.07
C LEU A 9 -48.89 71.99 -10.24
N CYS A 10 -49.24 70.76 -9.88
CA CYS A 10 -48.28 69.79 -9.36
C CYS A 10 -47.51 69.14 -10.53
N ALA A 11 -46.19 69.40 -10.60
CA ALA A 11 -45.30 68.72 -11.54
C ALA A 11 -45.06 67.28 -11.08
N LEU A 12 -45.67 66.31 -11.75
CA LEU A 12 -45.37 64.89 -11.55
C LEU A 12 -44.21 64.49 -12.47
N PHE A 13 -43.03 64.30 -11.89
CA PHE A 13 -41.85 63.82 -12.62
C PHE A 13 -42.01 62.33 -12.92
N ALA A 14 -42.58 61.99 -14.08
CA ALA A 14 -42.68 60.62 -14.55
C ALA A 14 -41.30 60.12 -15.02
N PHE A 15 -40.51 59.56 -14.10
CA PHE A 15 -39.34 58.77 -14.47
C PHE A 15 -39.80 57.50 -15.17
N LEU A 16 -39.84 57.54 -16.51
CA LEU A 16 -40.00 56.36 -17.34
C LEU A 16 -38.71 55.53 -17.26
N PHE A 17 -38.62 54.67 -16.24
CA PHE A 17 -37.58 53.65 -16.16
C PHE A 17 -37.85 52.62 -17.26
N ILE A 18 -37.31 52.87 -18.46
CA ILE A 18 -37.14 51.82 -19.46
C ILE A 18 -36.04 50.91 -18.92
N GLY A 19 -36.46 49.88 -18.19
CA GLY A 19 -35.58 48.78 -17.85
C GLY A 19 -35.09 48.16 -19.16
N ALA A 20 -33.81 48.35 -19.47
CA ALA A 20 -33.17 47.65 -20.57
C ALA A 20 -33.08 46.17 -20.19
N ALA A 21 -34.09 45.39 -20.57
CA ALA A 21 -33.99 43.94 -20.60
C ALA A 21 -32.85 43.60 -21.56
N GLY A 22 -31.69 43.25 -20.99
CA GLY A 22 -30.54 42.84 -21.78
C GLY A 22 -30.88 41.55 -22.52
N SER A 23 -30.90 41.59 -23.84
CA SER A 23 -31.11 40.39 -24.65
C SER A 23 -30.00 39.38 -24.36
N VAL A 24 -30.35 38.29 -23.69
CA VAL A 24 -29.46 37.14 -23.51
C VAL A 24 -29.48 36.31 -24.80
N PHE A 25 -28.31 36.02 -25.35
CA PHE A 25 -28.20 35.10 -26.49
C PHE A 25 -28.27 33.66 -25.99
N ALA A 26 -29.49 33.17 -25.73
CA ALA A 26 -29.73 31.78 -25.38
C ALA A 26 -29.55 30.86 -26.61
N PHE A 27 -28.36 30.30 -26.77
CA PHE A 27 -28.00 29.39 -27.87
C PHE A 27 -28.58 27.99 -27.66
N SER A 28 -29.90 27.84 -27.76
CA SER A 28 -30.56 26.54 -27.55
C SER A 28 -30.19 25.46 -28.57
N PHE A 29 -29.50 25.80 -29.65
CA PHE A 29 -28.97 24.82 -30.63
C PHE A 29 -27.64 24.19 -30.19
N GLY A 30 -27.08 24.65 -29.06
CA GLY A 30 -25.79 24.24 -28.51
C GLY A 30 -25.03 25.48 -28.01
N PRO A 31 -24.44 25.45 -26.81
CA PRO A 31 -23.75 26.60 -26.23
C PRO A 31 -22.45 26.89 -27.01
N PRO A 32 -21.89 28.10 -26.89
CA PRO A 32 -20.54 28.39 -27.39
C PRO A 32 -19.52 27.51 -26.67
N ASP A 33 -18.51 27.01 -27.39
CA ASP A 33 -17.43 26.21 -26.80
C ASP A 33 -16.69 26.97 -25.69
N GLY A 34 -16.17 26.22 -24.70
CA GLY A 34 -15.34 26.76 -23.63
C GLY A 34 -16.13 27.31 -22.44
N ARG A 35 -17.27 26.69 -22.13
CA ARG A 35 -18.20 27.08 -21.05
C ARG A 35 -18.30 26.05 -19.93
N THR A 36 -17.43 25.03 -19.92
CA THR A 36 -17.47 23.91 -18.96
C THR A 36 -16.98 24.25 -17.56
N GLY A 37 -16.22 25.34 -17.42
CA GLY A 37 -15.47 25.66 -16.19
C GLY A 37 -14.11 24.96 -16.06
N ALA A 38 -13.64 24.25 -17.09
CA ALA A 38 -12.28 23.68 -17.13
C ALA A 38 -11.18 24.77 -17.05
N PRO A 39 -9.91 24.39 -16.80
CA PRO A 39 -8.79 25.32 -16.82
C PRO A 39 -8.74 26.16 -18.12
N ASN A 40 -8.61 27.47 -17.93
CA ASN A 40 -8.63 28.52 -18.96
C ASN A 40 -9.97 28.68 -19.72
N GLU A 41 -11.06 28.10 -19.22
CA GLU A 41 -12.42 28.34 -19.72
C GLU A 41 -13.23 29.27 -18.81
N THR A 42 -14.45 29.59 -19.24
CA THR A 42 -15.43 30.33 -18.44
C THR A 42 -16.65 29.45 -18.17
N THR A 43 -17.70 30.00 -17.58
CA THR A 43 -19.00 29.31 -17.44
C THR A 43 -20.11 30.10 -18.13
N CYS A 44 -21.26 29.46 -18.30
CA CYS A 44 -22.50 30.11 -18.72
C CYS A 44 -23.03 31.17 -17.73
N ALA A 45 -22.52 31.23 -16.49
CA ALA A 45 -22.86 32.25 -15.48
C ALA A 45 -22.12 33.60 -15.71
N SER A 46 -22.02 34.01 -16.97
CA SER A 46 -21.29 35.21 -17.41
C SER A 46 -22.25 36.30 -17.90
N VAL A 47 -21.87 37.58 -17.75
CA VAL A 47 -22.67 38.71 -18.24
C VAL A 47 -22.93 38.56 -19.75
N GLY A 48 -24.18 38.66 -20.18
CA GLY A 48 -24.64 38.38 -21.55
C GLY A 48 -25.06 36.94 -21.82
N CYS A 49 -24.82 36.03 -20.87
CA CYS A 49 -25.37 34.68 -20.77
C CYS A 49 -26.31 34.61 -19.55
N HIS A 50 -26.22 33.57 -18.73
CA HIS A 50 -27.15 33.24 -17.64
C HIS A 50 -26.65 33.78 -16.28
N ALA A 51 -26.42 35.10 -16.19
CA ALA A 51 -25.87 35.77 -15.00
C ALA A 51 -26.93 36.24 -13.98
N GLY A 52 -28.12 35.63 -13.97
CA GLY A 52 -29.22 36.03 -13.06
C GLY A 52 -29.11 35.45 -11.65
N ASN A 53 -28.33 34.39 -11.47
CA ASN A 53 -28.18 33.65 -10.21
C ASN A 53 -26.71 33.34 -9.90
N GLU A 54 -26.40 33.03 -8.64
CA GLU A 54 -25.07 32.58 -8.23
C GLU A 54 -24.72 31.22 -8.88
N LEU A 55 -23.45 31.03 -9.23
CA LEU A 55 -22.94 29.77 -9.74
C LEU A 55 -23.09 28.68 -8.67
N ASN A 56 -23.64 27.52 -9.04
CA ASN A 56 -23.98 26.42 -8.12
C ASN A 56 -24.97 26.82 -7.01
N ALA A 57 -25.89 27.76 -7.28
CA ALA A 57 -26.96 28.13 -6.36
C ALA A 57 -27.75 26.91 -5.85
N SER A 58 -27.98 26.84 -4.54
CA SER A 58 -28.67 25.72 -3.89
C SER A 58 -30.07 25.45 -4.46
N GLY A 59 -30.54 24.20 -4.33
CA GLY A 59 -31.84 23.74 -4.84
C GLY A 59 -31.78 22.82 -6.07
N GLY A 60 -30.58 22.45 -6.51
CA GLY A 60 -30.35 21.46 -7.56
C GLY A 60 -28.88 21.06 -7.67
N SER A 61 -28.54 20.28 -8.69
CA SER A 61 -27.25 19.59 -8.82
C SER A 61 -26.92 19.24 -10.28
N LEU A 62 -25.62 19.22 -10.60
CA LEU A 62 -25.07 18.58 -11.78
C LEU A 62 -24.13 17.45 -11.34
N VAL A 63 -24.40 16.23 -11.79
CA VAL A 63 -23.65 15.02 -11.43
C VAL A 63 -23.14 14.35 -12.71
N LEU A 64 -21.91 13.83 -12.66
CA LEU A 64 -21.34 13.00 -13.70
C LEU A 64 -21.17 11.58 -13.17
N THR A 65 -21.60 10.59 -13.95
CA THR A 65 -21.20 9.19 -13.76
C THR A 65 -20.14 8.88 -14.81
N ILE A 66 -18.91 8.60 -14.37
CA ILE A 66 -17.73 8.30 -15.19
C ILE A 66 -17.02 7.04 -14.65
N PRO A 67 -16.14 6.39 -15.42
CA PRO A 67 -15.24 5.37 -14.84
C PRO A 67 -14.26 5.97 -13.82
N GLU A 68 -14.15 5.38 -12.62
CA GLU A 68 -13.10 5.72 -11.65
C GLU A 68 -11.69 5.36 -12.18
N THR A 69 -11.60 4.23 -12.89
CA THR A 69 -10.39 3.78 -13.60
C THR A 69 -10.67 3.62 -15.10
N TYR A 70 -9.89 4.29 -15.96
CA TYR A 70 -9.93 4.07 -17.41
C TYR A 70 -8.90 3.04 -17.86
N MET A 71 -9.27 2.18 -18.80
CA MET A 71 -8.35 1.27 -19.51
C MET A 71 -8.08 1.82 -20.92
N PRO A 72 -6.84 1.77 -21.44
CA PRO A 72 -6.54 2.34 -22.75
C PRO A 72 -7.37 1.74 -23.89
N ASN A 73 -7.92 2.60 -24.76
CA ASN A 73 -8.87 2.30 -25.84
C ASN A 73 -10.27 1.78 -25.42
N GLU A 74 -10.58 1.66 -24.12
CA GLU A 74 -11.88 1.19 -23.67
C GLU A 74 -12.97 2.28 -23.85
N VAL A 75 -14.19 1.87 -24.19
CA VAL A 75 -15.32 2.77 -24.44
C VAL A 75 -16.28 2.76 -23.26
N TYR A 76 -16.45 3.92 -22.64
CA TYR A 76 -17.30 4.11 -21.48
C TYR A 76 -18.58 4.87 -21.82
N GLU A 77 -19.66 4.54 -21.14
CA GLU A 77 -20.88 5.35 -21.11
C GLU A 77 -20.77 6.35 -19.96
N ILE A 78 -20.92 7.64 -20.28
CA ILE A 78 -20.90 8.74 -19.33
C ILE A 78 -22.30 9.32 -19.24
N VAL A 79 -22.78 9.48 -18.01
CA VAL A 79 -24.11 10.03 -17.71
C VAL A 79 -23.95 11.43 -17.12
N VAL A 80 -24.64 12.40 -17.73
CA VAL A 80 -24.73 13.79 -17.28
C VAL A 80 -26.12 14.03 -16.71
N ASP A 81 -26.23 14.09 -15.40
CA ASP A 81 -27.50 14.29 -14.67
C ASP A 81 -27.62 15.73 -14.14
N LEU A 82 -28.65 16.45 -14.58
CA LEU A 82 -28.94 17.81 -14.16
C LEU A 82 -30.35 17.92 -13.58
N ALA A 83 -30.45 18.34 -12.32
CA ALA A 83 -31.71 18.49 -11.61
C ALA A 83 -31.85 19.86 -10.94
N ARG A 84 -33.04 20.46 -11.01
CA ARG A 84 -33.47 21.61 -10.18
C ARG A 84 -35.00 21.70 -10.18
N VAL A 85 -35.61 21.62 -9.00
CA VAL A 85 -37.06 21.70 -8.86
C VAL A 85 -37.59 23.06 -9.37
N GLY A 86 -38.70 23.02 -10.11
CA GLY A 86 -39.36 24.19 -10.70
C GLY A 86 -38.73 24.70 -12.00
N GLN A 87 -37.75 23.98 -12.57
CA GLN A 87 -37.22 24.24 -13.91
C GLN A 87 -37.85 23.29 -14.94
N SER A 88 -37.82 23.70 -16.21
CA SER A 88 -38.50 22.97 -17.29
C SER A 88 -37.74 22.95 -18.62
N ARG A 89 -36.49 23.41 -18.63
CA ARG A 89 -35.61 23.40 -19.80
C ARG A 89 -34.17 23.24 -19.34
N TRP A 90 -33.38 22.57 -20.17
CA TRP A 90 -32.10 22.02 -19.75
C TRP A 90 -31.02 22.32 -20.78
N GLY A 91 -29.77 22.23 -20.36
CA GLY A 91 -28.64 22.22 -21.28
C GLY A 91 -27.36 21.88 -20.53
N PHE A 92 -26.38 21.33 -21.24
CA PHE A 92 -25.03 21.10 -20.75
C PHE A 92 -23.97 21.36 -21.82
N GLU A 93 -22.72 21.50 -21.38
CA GLU A 93 -21.49 21.30 -22.17
C GLU A 93 -20.47 20.59 -21.27
N MET A 94 -19.72 19.64 -21.83
CA MET A 94 -18.68 18.88 -21.14
C MET A 94 -17.43 18.71 -22.01
N THR A 95 -16.25 18.73 -21.38
CA THR A 95 -14.94 18.39 -21.98
C THR A 95 -14.18 17.41 -21.08
N ALA A 96 -13.26 16.65 -21.65
CA ALA A 96 -12.33 15.78 -20.93
C ALA A 96 -10.89 16.20 -21.25
N VAL A 97 -10.07 16.42 -20.23
CA VAL A 97 -8.70 16.93 -20.39
C VAL A 97 -7.68 16.24 -19.49
N ASP A 98 -6.43 16.24 -19.94
CA ASP A 98 -5.27 15.79 -19.15
C ASP A 98 -4.83 16.87 -18.14
N ALA A 99 -3.80 16.56 -17.34
CA ALA A 99 -3.20 17.49 -16.39
C ALA A 99 -2.62 18.79 -17.01
N ASN A 100 -2.40 18.83 -18.33
CA ASN A 100 -1.95 20.01 -19.07
C ASN A 100 -3.12 20.83 -19.66
N GLY A 101 -4.35 20.33 -19.57
CA GLY A 101 -5.55 20.93 -20.17
C GLY A 101 -5.74 20.60 -21.66
N ALA A 102 -5.02 19.63 -22.21
CA ALA A 102 -5.19 19.12 -23.57
C ALA A 102 -6.32 18.07 -23.63
N LYS A 103 -6.95 17.87 -24.80
CA LYS A 103 -7.99 16.84 -25.03
C LYS A 103 -7.51 15.46 -24.55
N ALA A 104 -8.30 14.81 -23.69
CA ALA A 104 -8.05 13.45 -23.21
C ALA A 104 -9.18 12.49 -23.63
N GLY A 105 -8.83 11.45 -24.38
CA GLY A 105 -9.78 10.53 -25.01
C GLY A 105 -10.60 11.21 -26.12
N THR A 106 -11.69 10.58 -26.55
CA THR A 106 -12.60 11.10 -27.58
C THR A 106 -14.05 10.84 -27.20
N PHE A 107 -14.89 11.88 -27.23
CA PHE A 107 -16.33 11.72 -27.09
C PHE A 107 -16.97 11.22 -28.38
N GLU A 108 -17.97 10.36 -28.21
CA GLU A 108 -18.83 9.80 -29.25
C GLU A 108 -20.29 10.01 -28.84
N LEU A 109 -21.18 10.23 -29.82
CA LEU A 109 -22.58 10.48 -29.55
C LEU A 109 -23.33 9.16 -29.32
N ALA A 110 -23.83 8.96 -28.10
CA ALA A 110 -24.78 7.88 -27.81
C ALA A 110 -26.21 8.24 -28.28
N ASP A 111 -26.53 9.54 -28.26
CA ASP A 111 -27.83 10.11 -28.66
C ASP A 111 -27.63 11.36 -29.53
N GLU A 112 -27.39 11.14 -30.83
CA GLU A 112 -27.28 12.21 -31.84
C GLU A 112 -28.56 13.07 -31.96
N ALA A 113 -29.72 12.56 -31.53
CA ALA A 113 -30.96 13.31 -31.60
C ALA A 113 -30.98 14.45 -30.57
N ASN A 114 -30.33 14.29 -29.42
CA ASN A 114 -30.30 15.28 -28.33
C ASN A 114 -28.92 15.93 -28.09
N THR A 115 -27.83 15.38 -28.63
CA THR A 115 -26.47 15.88 -28.37
C THR A 115 -25.69 16.17 -29.65
N LEU A 116 -24.61 16.94 -29.55
CA LEU A 116 -23.69 17.26 -30.64
C LEU A 116 -22.24 17.36 -30.15
N LEU A 117 -21.29 17.21 -31.09
CA LEU A 117 -19.85 17.36 -30.85
C LEU A 117 -19.29 18.58 -31.58
N THR A 118 -18.32 19.23 -30.95
CA THR A 118 -17.51 20.31 -31.52
C THR A 118 -16.06 20.19 -31.06
N GLU A 119 -15.12 20.74 -31.83
CA GLU A 119 -13.73 20.87 -31.42
C GLU A 119 -13.31 22.35 -31.51
N ALA A 120 -12.72 22.87 -30.44
CA ALA A 120 -12.25 24.24 -30.34
C ALA A 120 -11.12 24.34 -29.31
N ASN A 121 -10.16 25.26 -29.52
CA ASN A 121 -9.06 25.52 -28.59
C ASN A 121 -8.22 24.29 -28.19
N GLY A 122 -8.13 23.28 -29.07
CA GLY A 122 -7.41 22.02 -28.80
C GLY A 122 -8.15 21.03 -27.88
N LYS A 123 -9.45 21.28 -27.61
CA LYS A 123 -10.34 20.41 -26.83
C LYS A 123 -11.52 19.95 -27.69
N GLN A 124 -12.15 18.83 -27.28
CA GLN A 124 -13.42 18.37 -27.81
C GLN A 124 -14.51 18.61 -26.77
N TYR A 125 -15.66 19.11 -27.20
CA TYR A 125 -16.82 19.34 -26.35
C TYR A 125 -17.97 18.47 -26.81
N VAL A 126 -18.70 17.91 -25.85
CA VAL A 126 -20.01 17.29 -26.06
C VAL A 126 -21.07 18.10 -25.34
N LYS A 127 -22.18 18.39 -26.02
CA LYS A 127 -23.20 19.31 -25.52
C LYS A 127 -24.58 19.02 -26.07
N HIS A 128 -25.58 19.62 -25.43
CA HIS A 128 -26.96 19.55 -25.88
C HIS A 128 -27.17 20.22 -27.24
N ASN A 129 -28.15 19.73 -27.99
CA ASN A 129 -28.70 20.39 -29.18
C ASN A 129 -30.12 20.95 -28.88
N ALA A 130 -30.83 21.43 -29.91
CA ALA A 130 -32.18 21.98 -29.76
C ALA A 130 -33.20 21.05 -29.11
N ALA A 131 -33.26 19.77 -29.53
CA ALA A 131 -34.12 18.77 -28.93
C ALA A 131 -33.62 18.40 -27.53
N GLY A 132 -32.31 18.28 -27.38
CA GLY A 132 -31.65 18.02 -26.10
C GLY A 132 -31.80 19.10 -25.04
N THR A 133 -32.44 20.24 -25.35
CA THR A 133 -32.91 21.15 -24.28
C THR A 133 -34.09 20.59 -23.47
N ALA A 134 -34.70 19.48 -23.92
CA ALA A 134 -35.78 18.77 -23.25
C ALA A 134 -36.87 19.71 -22.71
N ALA A 135 -37.27 20.69 -23.55
CA ALA A 135 -38.16 21.76 -23.15
C ALA A 135 -39.56 21.22 -22.80
N GLY A 136 -40.02 21.52 -21.59
CA GLY A 136 -41.25 20.99 -20.99
C GLY A 136 -41.04 19.81 -20.04
N THR A 137 -39.85 19.20 -20.00
CA THR A 137 -39.51 18.16 -19.00
C THR A 137 -39.27 18.84 -17.66
N ALA A 138 -40.04 18.48 -16.63
CA ALA A 138 -39.97 19.11 -15.31
C ALA A 138 -38.86 18.54 -14.42
N ASP A 139 -38.30 19.41 -13.57
CA ASP A 139 -37.43 19.14 -12.42
C ASP A 139 -36.07 18.47 -12.66
N ALA A 140 -35.87 17.67 -13.71
CA ALA A 140 -34.56 17.14 -14.11
C ALA A 140 -34.49 16.75 -15.60
N ASN A 141 -33.27 16.61 -16.11
CA ASN A 141 -32.96 15.95 -17.37
C ASN A 141 -31.59 15.25 -17.33
N GLN A 142 -31.45 14.20 -18.14
CA GLN A 142 -30.23 13.41 -18.27
C GLN A 142 -29.77 13.42 -19.74
N TRP A 143 -28.46 13.36 -19.97
CA TRP A 143 -27.88 13.01 -21.26
C TRP A 143 -26.88 11.88 -21.09
N ILE A 144 -26.86 10.97 -22.06
CA ILE A 144 -25.92 9.86 -22.14
C ILE A 144 -24.99 10.14 -23.31
N VAL A 145 -23.69 10.01 -23.09
CA VAL A 145 -22.64 10.18 -24.11
C VAL A 145 -21.64 9.04 -23.99
N LYS A 146 -20.93 8.71 -25.06
CA LYS A 146 -19.83 7.76 -25.01
C LYS A 146 -18.50 8.51 -24.94
N TRP A 147 -17.53 7.91 -24.29
CA TRP A 147 -16.15 8.40 -24.26
C TRP A 147 -15.18 7.23 -24.38
N THR A 148 -14.37 7.28 -25.42
CA THR A 148 -13.30 6.33 -25.70
C THR A 148 -12.02 6.85 -25.04
N ALA A 149 -11.45 6.07 -24.13
CA ALA A 149 -10.23 6.42 -23.42
C ALA A 149 -9.02 6.57 -24.37
N PRO A 150 -7.96 7.30 -23.99
CA PRO A 150 -6.72 7.38 -24.75
C PRO A 150 -6.12 6.00 -25.08
N ASP A 151 -5.25 5.93 -26.09
CA ASP A 151 -4.60 4.70 -26.53
C ASP A 151 -3.45 4.22 -25.60
N ALA A 152 -3.07 5.04 -24.62
CA ALA A 152 -2.06 4.77 -23.61
C ALA A 152 -2.48 5.35 -22.23
N ASP A 153 -1.74 4.98 -21.19
CA ASP A 153 -1.78 5.70 -19.91
C ASP A 153 -1.16 7.10 -20.09
N ILE A 154 -1.95 8.14 -19.82
CA ILE A 154 -1.53 9.55 -19.84
C ILE A 154 -1.64 10.23 -18.47
N GLY A 155 -1.81 9.45 -17.40
CA GLY A 155 -2.12 9.94 -16.05
C GLY A 155 -3.59 10.28 -15.86
N SER A 156 -3.89 11.10 -14.83
CA SER A 156 -5.26 11.52 -14.52
C SER A 156 -5.94 12.28 -15.67
N ILE A 157 -7.22 11.97 -15.87
CA ILE A 157 -8.11 12.63 -16.83
C ILE A 157 -9.26 13.27 -16.06
N THR A 158 -9.41 14.59 -16.17
CA THR A 158 -10.51 15.32 -15.53
C THR A 158 -11.59 15.68 -16.54
N PHE A 159 -12.81 15.25 -16.25
CA PHE A 159 -14.04 15.66 -16.94
C PHE A 159 -14.57 16.91 -16.28
N TYR A 160 -14.78 17.98 -17.05
CA TYR A 160 -15.40 19.21 -16.60
C TYR A 160 -16.72 19.40 -17.34
N ALA A 161 -17.79 19.66 -16.60
CA ALA A 161 -19.11 19.92 -17.17
C ALA A 161 -19.77 21.14 -16.53
N ALA A 162 -20.48 21.90 -17.36
CA ALA A 162 -21.41 22.94 -16.93
C ALA A 162 -22.82 22.63 -17.43
N GLY A 163 -23.83 22.91 -16.60
CA GLY A 163 -25.23 22.66 -16.87
C GLY A 163 -26.08 23.89 -16.59
N ASN A 164 -27.12 24.12 -17.39
CA ASN A 164 -28.12 25.17 -17.20
C ASN A 164 -29.49 24.55 -16.93
N ALA A 165 -30.03 24.75 -15.72
CA ALA A 165 -31.41 24.45 -15.39
C ALA A 165 -32.24 25.73 -15.50
N ALA A 166 -33.07 25.80 -16.55
CA ALA A 166 -33.75 26.99 -17.02
C ALA A 166 -35.28 26.87 -16.94
N ASP A 167 -35.96 28.01 -16.82
CA ASP A 167 -37.43 28.04 -16.75
C ASP A 167 -38.11 28.08 -18.13
N GLY A 168 -37.30 28.15 -19.20
CA GLY A 168 -37.74 28.19 -20.59
C GLY A 168 -38.16 29.59 -21.07
N THR A 169 -38.01 30.63 -20.25
CA THR A 169 -38.23 32.02 -20.68
C THR A 169 -37.02 32.60 -21.42
N PHE A 170 -37.08 33.90 -21.75
CA PHE A 170 -36.02 34.62 -22.48
C PHE A 170 -35.10 35.46 -21.57
N GLY A 171 -35.23 35.33 -20.24
CA GLY A 171 -34.48 36.12 -19.25
C GLY A 171 -33.68 35.24 -18.30
N PRO A 172 -32.55 35.74 -17.76
CA PRO A 172 -31.61 34.92 -16.98
C PRO A 172 -32.03 34.71 -15.51
N ASP A 173 -33.06 35.40 -15.03
CA ASP A 173 -33.42 35.51 -13.61
C ASP A 173 -33.78 34.16 -12.95
N LYS A 174 -34.13 33.15 -13.75
CA LYS A 174 -34.43 31.77 -13.30
C LYS A 174 -33.61 30.71 -14.04
N ASP A 175 -32.55 31.13 -14.70
CA ASP A 175 -31.56 30.21 -15.26
C ASP A 175 -30.48 29.97 -14.19
N TYR A 176 -30.24 28.71 -13.88
CA TYR A 176 -29.35 28.29 -12.81
C TYR A 176 -28.22 27.46 -13.38
N ILE A 177 -27.01 28.03 -13.32
CA ILE A 177 -25.81 27.38 -13.82
C ILE A 177 -25.13 26.58 -12.72
N TYR A 178 -24.82 25.34 -13.04
CA TYR A 178 -24.03 24.43 -12.23
C TYR A 178 -22.75 24.05 -12.96
N THR A 179 -21.71 23.73 -12.22
CA THR A 179 -20.46 23.18 -12.71
C THR A 179 -20.06 22.01 -11.83
N THR A 180 -19.51 20.97 -12.43
CA THR A 180 -18.91 19.86 -11.71
C THR A 180 -17.65 19.39 -12.42
N ALA A 181 -16.78 18.71 -11.68
CA ALA A 181 -15.61 18.04 -12.21
C ALA A 181 -15.52 16.64 -11.59
N ALA A 182 -15.13 15.66 -12.41
CA ALA A 182 -14.93 14.28 -11.98
C ALA A 182 -13.63 13.75 -12.61
N GLU A 183 -12.92 12.88 -11.88
CA GLU A 183 -11.60 12.39 -12.27
C GLU A 183 -11.64 10.89 -12.59
N SER A 184 -11.00 10.49 -13.68
CA SER A 184 -10.71 9.10 -14.03
C SER A 184 -9.20 8.88 -14.04
N THR A 185 -8.75 7.79 -13.43
CA THR A 185 -7.33 7.46 -13.27
C THR A 185 -6.92 6.24 -14.08
N PRO A 186 -5.64 6.08 -14.47
CA PRO A 186 -5.16 4.85 -15.08
C PRO A 186 -5.14 3.70 -14.05
N PRO A 187 -5.10 2.42 -14.49
CA PRO A 187 -4.87 1.30 -13.59
C PRO A 187 -3.50 1.44 -12.93
N ILE A 188 -3.44 1.35 -11.61
CA ILE A 188 -2.16 1.27 -10.89
C ILE A 188 -1.47 -0.05 -11.30
N PRO A 189 -0.25 -0.02 -11.87
CA PRO A 189 0.45 -1.24 -12.27
C PRO A 189 0.68 -2.14 -11.05
N THR A 190 0.35 -3.42 -11.16
CA THR A 190 0.54 -4.38 -10.07
C THR A 190 2.03 -4.72 -9.93
N VAL A 191 2.61 -4.42 -8.78
CA VAL A 191 4.01 -4.69 -8.46
C VAL A 191 4.05 -5.76 -7.38
N SER A 192 4.60 -6.91 -7.69
CA SER A 192 4.92 -7.96 -6.73
C SER A 192 6.37 -7.83 -6.25
N GLY A 193 6.61 -8.08 -4.98
CA GLY A 193 7.94 -7.97 -4.38
C GLY A 193 7.99 -8.62 -3.00
N VAL A 194 9.15 -9.18 -2.65
CA VAL A 194 9.40 -9.80 -1.35
C VAL A 194 10.80 -9.44 -0.86
N SER A 195 10.95 -9.28 0.45
CA SER A 195 12.24 -9.37 1.13
C SER A 195 12.17 -10.32 2.33
N LEU A 196 13.33 -10.85 2.71
CA LEU A 196 13.50 -11.79 3.80
C LEU A 196 14.80 -11.44 4.53
N GLU A 197 14.71 -11.22 5.83
CA GLU A 197 15.84 -10.93 6.71
C GLU A 197 15.77 -11.86 7.93
N ALA A 198 16.92 -12.14 8.54
CA ALA A 198 17.01 -12.89 9.80
C ALA A 198 17.58 -12.00 10.90
N ASP A 199 17.12 -12.19 12.14
CA ASP A 199 17.62 -11.50 13.33
C ASP A 199 19.11 -11.77 13.60
N SER A 200 19.60 -12.94 13.20
CA SER A 200 21.00 -13.31 13.19
C SER A 200 21.30 -14.24 12.00
N MET A 201 22.54 -14.18 11.50
CA MET A 201 23.01 -15.05 10.42
C MET A 201 23.73 -16.30 10.93
N ALA A 202 24.14 -16.32 12.21
CA ALA A 202 24.76 -17.47 12.85
C ALA A 202 24.40 -17.54 14.34
N GLN A 203 24.27 -18.77 14.86
CA GLN A 203 24.09 -19.10 16.28
C GLN A 203 24.76 -20.45 16.56
N SER A 204 25.02 -20.78 17.82
CA SER A 204 25.59 -22.06 18.23
C SER A 204 24.82 -22.71 19.38
N THR A 205 24.96 -24.03 19.53
CA THR A 205 24.39 -24.82 20.63
C THR A 205 25.26 -26.06 20.91
N MET A 206 25.29 -26.51 22.16
CA MET A 206 25.84 -27.82 22.55
C MET A 206 24.77 -28.92 22.59
N ASP A 207 23.49 -28.55 22.53
CA ASP A 207 22.35 -29.48 22.45
C ASP A 207 21.76 -29.41 21.04
N ALA A 208 22.16 -30.37 20.20
CA ALA A 208 21.66 -30.51 18.85
C ALA A 208 20.15 -30.80 18.81
N SER A 209 19.61 -31.51 19.81
CA SER A 209 18.20 -31.92 19.83
C SER A 209 17.24 -30.76 20.13
N THR A 210 17.66 -29.82 20.98
CA THR A 210 16.96 -28.54 21.18
C THR A 210 17.22 -27.58 20.01
N GLY A 211 18.45 -27.57 19.49
CA GLY A 211 18.85 -26.72 18.37
C GLY A 211 18.90 -25.23 18.74
N VAL A 212 18.68 -24.39 17.74
CA VAL A 212 18.61 -22.91 17.87
C VAL A 212 17.37 -22.36 17.16
N THR A 213 17.02 -21.10 17.44
CA THR A 213 15.90 -20.42 16.77
C THR A 213 16.29 -19.05 16.22
N TYR A 214 15.94 -18.82 14.95
CA TYR A 214 16.06 -17.54 14.27
C TYR A 214 14.68 -16.92 14.07
N THR A 215 14.59 -15.59 14.18
CA THR A 215 13.42 -14.81 13.80
C THR A 215 13.62 -14.29 12.37
N LEU A 216 12.78 -14.75 11.45
CA LEU A 216 12.81 -14.32 10.05
C LEU A 216 11.73 -13.27 9.82
N THR A 217 12.12 -12.03 9.52
CA THR A 217 11.17 -10.98 9.12
C THR A 217 10.92 -11.09 7.61
N VAL A 218 9.71 -11.51 7.25
CA VAL A 218 9.23 -11.59 5.88
C VAL A 218 8.46 -10.30 5.57
N LYS A 219 8.76 -9.64 4.45
CA LYS A 219 8.06 -8.41 4.03
C LYS A 219 7.51 -8.56 2.61
N ASN A 220 6.26 -8.15 2.41
CA ASN A 220 5.72 -7.84 1.09
C ASN A 220 6.23 -6.44 0.68
N THR A 221 7.00 -6.37 -0.40
CA THR A 221 7.51 -5.12 -0.99
C THR A 221 6.76 -4.72 -2.27
N GLY A 222 5.66 -5.41 -2.56
CA GLY A 222 4.70 -5.07 -3.59
C GLY A 222 3.62 -4.08 -3.14
N ASN A 223 2.79 -3.66 -4.08
CA ASN A 223 1.73 -2.65 -3.88
C ASN A 223 0.31 -3.24 -3.72
N MET A 224 0.20 -4.56 -3.54
CA MET A 224 -1.04 -5.29 -3.31
C MET A 224 -0.84 -6.38 -2.26
N THR A 225 -1.93 -6.85 -1.65
CA THR A 225 -1.90 -8.01 -0.76
C THR A 225 -1.41 -9.26 -1.50
N ASP A 226 -0.45 -9.99 -0.91
CA ASP A 226 0.17 -11.18 -1.49
C ASP A 226 0.27 -12.32 -0.46
N THR A 227 0.22 -13.56 -0.92
CA THR A 227 0.49 -14.75 -0.10
C THR A 227 1.92 -15.23 -0.39
N LEU A 228 2.83 -14.90 0.51
CA LEU A 228 4.23 -15.27 0.40
C LEU A 228 4.43 -16.70 0.92
N MET A 229 4.99 -17.57 0.07
CA MET A 229 5.26 -18.98 0.36
C MET A 229 6.70 -19.16 0.84
N LEU A 230 6.90 -19.88 1.94
CA LEU A 230 8.23 -20.15 2.50
C LEU A 230 8.63 -21.62 2.30
N ASN A 231 9.87 -21.82 1.89
CA ASN A 231 10.50 -23.12 1.72
C ASN A 231 11.84 -23.14 2.46
N VAL A 232 12.11 -24.22 3.18
CA VAL A 232 13.44 -24.50 3.78
C VAL A 232 14.22 -25.41 2.83
N SER A 233 15.54 -25.27 2.81
CA SER A 233 16.45 -26.24 2.21
C SER A 233 16.19 -27.65 2.75
N PRO A 234 16.47 -28.70 1.95
CA PRO A 234 16.44 -30.07 2.46
C PRO A 234 17.44 -30.26 3.62
N GLU A 235 17.28 -31.38 4.31
CA GLU A 235 18.16 -31.90 5.36
C GLU A 235 19.65 -31.81 4.99
N VAL A 236 20.47 -31.36 5.95
CA VAL A 236 21.90 -31.14 5.79
C VAL A 236 22.69 -31.93 6.83
N GLY A 237 23.77 -32.59 6.40
CA GLY A 237 24.67 -33.34 7.27
C GLY A 237 25.25 -34.61 6.63
N VAL A 238 26.50 -34.93 6.97
CA VAL A 238 27.18 -36.18 6.55
C VAL A 238 27.53 -37.02 7.80
N GLY A 239 26.54 -37.19 8.69
CA GLY A 239 26.73 -37.89 9.97
C GLY A 239 25.51 -37.89 10.90
N GLY A 240 24.57 -36.95 10.71
CA GLY A 240 23.29 -36.85 11.42
C GLY A 240 22.35 -35.93 10.64
N SER A 241 21.10 -35.82 11.11
CA SER A 241 20.00 -35.17 10.39
C SER A 241 19.71 -33.76 10.93
N VAL A 242 20.28 -32.70 10.34
CA VAL A 242 19.91 -31.32 10.70
C VAL A 242 18.81 -30.81 9.78
N ILE A 243 17.70 -30.40 10.39
CA ILE A 243 16.46 -29.99 9.71
C ILE A 243 16.05 -28.59 10.19
N GLY A 244 15.84 -27.68 9.25
CA GLY A 244 15.17 -26.41 9.52
C GLY A 244 13.65 -26.56 9.47
N LYS A 245 12.95 -26.07 10.50
CA LYS A 245 11.50 -26.10 10.64
C LYS A 245 10.94 -24.69 10.85
N LEU A 246 10.01 -24.29 9.99
CA LEU A 246 9.32 -23.01 10.12
C LEU A 246 8.09 -23.12 11.03
N SER A 247 7.75 -22.05 11.75
CA SER A 247 6.49 -21.95 12.50
C SER A 247 5.25 -21.84 11.59
N ARG A 248 5.44 -21.44 10.33
CA ARG A 248 4.43 -21.44 9.25
C ARG A 248 5.11 -21.49 7.88
N ALA A 249 4.46 -22.12 6.90
CA ALA A 249 4.98 -22.22 5.53
C ALA A 249 4.45 -21.13 4.57
N SER A 250 3.61 -20.22 5.06
CA SER A 250 3.14 -19.06 4.29
C SER A 250 2.72 -17.90 5.19
N VAL A 251 2.70 -16.69 4.64
CA VAL A 251 2.11 -15.47 5.23
C VAL A 251 1.34 -14.70 4.17
N GLU A 252 0.10 -14.33 4.48
CA GLU A 252 -0.65 -13.32 3.70
C GLU A 252 -0.34 -11.95 4.29
N LEU A 253 0.07 -11.00 3.45
CA LEU A 253 0.53 -9.67 3.84
C LEU A 253 -0.02 -8.61 2.88
N ASP A 254 -0.61 -7.55 3.43
CA ASP A 254 -0.94 -6.34 2.69
C ASP A 254 0.32 -5.65 2.11
N ALA A 255 0.10 -4.69 1.20
CA ALA A 255 1.18 -3.88 0.64
C ALA A 255 2.06 -3.26 1.74
N ASP A 256 3.39 -3.32 1.55
CA ASP A 256 4.41 -2.87 2.51
C ASP A 256 4.38 -3.52 3.92
N ALA A 257 3.51 -4.49 4.19
CA ALA A 257 3.41 -5.15 5.49
C ALA A 257 4.50 -6.22 5.69
N SER A 258 4.79 -6.52 6.96
CA SER A 258 5.76 -7.53 7.37
C SER A 258 5.21 -8.45 8.46
N ALA A 259 5.70 -9.68 8.53
CA ALA A 259 5.45 -10.60 9.63
C ALA A 259 6.68 -11.46 9.95
N ASP A 260 6.82 -11.80 11.23
CA ASP A 260 7.88 -12.68 11.70
C ASP A 260 7.48 -14.16 11.59
N VAL A 261 8.42 -14.97 11.11
CA VAL A 261 8.36 -16.43 11.06
C VAL A 261 9.55 -16.99 11.82
N THR A 262 9.31 -17.92 12.74
CA THR A 262 10.39 -18.58 13.48
C THR A 262 10.94 -19.72 12.65
N LEU A 263 12.26 -19.77 12.46
CA LEU A 263 12.99 -20.93 11.98
C LEU A 263 13.67 -21.61 13.17
N THR A 264 13.31 -22.85 13.47
CA THR A 264 14.06 -23.71 14.39
C THR A 264 15.00 -24.57 13.56
N VAL A 265 16.30 -24.56 13.86
CA VAL A 265 17.29 -25.47 13.27
C VAL A 265 17.76 -26.42 14.36
N ALA A 266 17.46 -27.71 14.20
CA ALA A 266 17.81 -28.75 15.18
C ALA A 266 18.27 -30.02 14.46
N GLY A 267 19.12 -30.78 15.16
CA GLY A 267 19.56 -32.12 14.79
C GLY A 267 18.93 -33.21 15.63
N ASP A 268 19.59 -34.37 15.65
CA ASP A 268 19.32 -35.52 16.52
C ASP A 268 20.48 -35.78 17.49
N GLU A 269 20.34 -36.76 18.40
CA GLU A 269 21.39 -37.16 19.35
C GLU A 269 22.67 -37.71 18.67
N LEU A 270 22.64 -37.98 17.36
CA LEU A 270 23.76 -38.50 16.57
C LEU A 270 24.43 -37.42 15.72
N THR A 271 23.92 -36.19 15.76
CA THR A 271 24.42 -35.06 14.98
C THR A 271 25.80 -34.65 15.49
N ALA A 272 26.79 -34.71 14.60
CA ALA A 272 28.17 -34.40 14.92
C ALA A 272 28.37 -32.88 15.14
N PRO A 273 29.40 -32.48 15.91
CA PRO A 273 29.83 -31.09 15.95
C PRO A 273 30.34 -30.62 14.58
N ASP A 274 29.63 -29.68 13.96
CA ASP A 274 29.95 -29.06 12.65
C ASP A 274 29.12 -27.77 12.45
N ASP A 275 29.41 -27.03 11.39
CA ASP A 275 28.62 -25.88 10.93
C ASP A 275 27.54 -26.31 9.93
N TYR A 276 26.27 -26.10 10.28
CA TYR A 276 25.11 -26.49 9.47
C TYR A 276 24.43 -25.27 8.84
N GLU A 277 24.56 -25.11 7.52
CA GLU A 277 23.87 -24.06 6.76
C GLU A 277 22.44 -24.48 6.40
N VAL A 278 21.46 -23.71 6.85
CA VAL A 278 20.04 -23.84 6.47
C VAL A 278 19.63 -22.61 5.67
N THR A 279 19.07 -22.81 4.48
CA THR A 279 18.56 -21.72 3.64
C THR A 279 17.05 -21.69 3.64
N VAL A 280 16.46 -20.53 3.91
CA VAL A 280 15.03 -20.28 3.74
C VAL A 280 14.82 -19.38 2.54
N THR A 281 13.96 -19.81 1.62
CA THR A 281 13.53 -19.06 0.44
C THR A 281 12.07 -18.66 0.62
N VAL A 282 11.75 -17.40 0.34
CA VAL A 282 10.37 -16.92 0.19
C VAL A 282 10.08 -16.64 -1.29
N VAL A 283 8.90 -17.02 -1.76
CA VAL A 283 8.40 -16.81 -3.12
C VAL A 283 7.08 -16.05 -3.05
N SER A 284 6.89 -15.03 -3.89
CA SER A 284 5.60 -14.34 -4.04
C SER A 284 4.54 -15.26 -4.64
N GLY A 285 3.31 -15.19 -4.13
CA GLY A 285 2.17 -15.95 -4.66
C GLY A 285 1.59 -15.33 -5.93
N THR A 286 1.73 -14.01 -6.09
CA THR A 286 1.27 -13.26 -7.28
C THR A 286 2.27 -13.27 -8.45
N ASP A 287 3.58 -13.31 -8.19
CA ASP A 287 4.63 -13.45 -9.20
C ASP A 287 5.76 -14.37 -8.71
N THR A 288 5.75 -15.64 -9.16
CA THR A 288 6.74 -16.64 -8.74
C THR A 288 8.17 -16.36 -9.22
N THR A 289 8.41 -15.33 -10.02
CA THR A 289 9.76 -14.83 -10.33
C THR A 289 10.34 -13.94 -9.23
N LYS A 290 9.50 -13.45 -8.30
CA LYS A 290 9.94 -12.67 -7.13
C LYS A 290 10.25 -13.63 -5.99
N THR A 291 11.54 -13.71 -5.68
CA THR A 291 12.05 -14.54 -4.59
C THR A 291 13.03 -13.75 -3.73
N ALA A 292 13.11 -14.12 -2.46
CA ALA A 292 14.14 -13.70 -1.52
C ALA A 292 14.66 -14.93 -0.78
N ALA A 293 15.92 -14.95 -0.36
CA ALA A 293 16.48 -16.05 0.39
C ALA A 293 17.46 -15.55 1.47
N VAL A 294 17.51 -16.28 2.59
CA VAL A 294 18.46 -16.06 3.68
C VAL A 294 19.05 -17.40 4.08
N THR A 295 20.35 -17.43 4.36
CA THR A 295 21.06 -18.64 4.82
C THR A 295 21.59 -18.38 6.23
N THR A 296 21.22 -19.24 7.17
CA THR A 296 21.64 -19.18 8.57
C THR A 296 22.58 -20.34 8.89
N THR A 297 23.68 -20.08 9.58
CA THR A 297 24.63 -21.12 10.02
C THR A 297 24.38 -21.47 11.49
N THR A 298 24.09 -22.74 11.77
CA THR A 298 23.98 -23.27 13.13
C THR A 298 25.20 -24.13 13.43
N THR A 299 26.05 -23.67 14.35
CA THR A 299 27.20 -24.46 14.84
C THR A 299 26.75 -25.39 15.94
N ILE A 300 26.89 -26.71 15.73
CA ILE A 300 26.83 -27.67 16.83
C ILE A 300 28.21 -27.71 17.48
N GLU A 301 28.31 -27.21 18.71
CA GLU A 301 29.56 -27.21 19.45
C GLU A 301 29.84 -28.58 20.06
N MET A 302 31.13 -28.96 20.09
CA MET A 302 31.56 -30.10 20.88
C MET A 302 31.31 -29.77 22.36
N PRO A 303 30.69 -30.66 23.16
CA PRO A 303 30.55 -30.40 24.59
C PRO A 303 31.94 -30.19 25.20
N PRO A 304 32.08 -29.25 26.16
CA PRO A 304 33.36 -29.01 26.81
C PRO A 304 33.84 -30.32 27.44
N MET A 305 35.11 -30.67 27.19
CA MET A 305 35.74 -31.80 27.87
C MET A 305 35.62 -31.56 29.38
N PRO A 306 35.18 -32.56 30.17
CA PRO A 306 35.09 -32.40 31.61
C PRO A 306 36.48 -32.07 32.16
N GLU A 307 36.62 -30.89 32.77
CA GLU A 307 37.84 -30.50 33.47
C GLU A 307 37.87 -31.19 34.83
N PHE A 308 38.70 -32.24 34.93
CA PHE A 308 39.05 -32.84 36.21
C PHE A 308 40.16 -32.03 36.86
N PRO A 309 40.06 -31.69 38.15
CA PRO A 309 41.16 -31.04 38.85
C PRO A 309 42.34 -32.00 38.95
N ALA A 310 43.58 -31.48 38.99
CA ALA A 310 44.79 -32.32 39.03
C ALA A 310 44.84 -33.32 40.20
N TRP A 311 44.01 -33.11 41.23
CA TRP A 311 43.89 -34.00 42.40
C TRP A 311 42.83 -35.12 42.25
N ASP A 312 42.03 -35.13 41.18
CA ASP A 312 41.17 -36.22 40.72
C ASP A 312 41.97 -37.05 39.69
N VAL A 313 42.93 -37.82 40.19
CA VAL A 313 44.04 -38.42 39.43
C VAL A 313 43.56 -39.58 38.54
N ASN A 314 42.41 -40.19 38.85
CA ASN A 314 41.79 -41.21 38.01
C ASN A 314 40.70 -40.67 37.07
N GLU A 315 40.39 -39.37 37.13
CA GLU A 315 39.34 -38.70 36.35
C GLU A 315 37.95 -39.36 36.55
N ASP A 316 37.66 -39.93 37.74
CA ASP A 316 36.36 -40.56 38.04
C ASP A 316 35.30 -39.55 38.54
N GLY A 317 35.70 -38.32 38.82
CA GLY A 317 34.86 -37.23 39.30
C GLY A 317 34.76 -37.14 40.81
N THR A 318 35.43 -38.01 41.57
CA THR A 318 35.37 -38.06 43.04
C THR A 318 36.77 -38.23 43.64
N VAL A 319 37.28 -37.22 44.33
CA VAL A 319 38.61 -37.26 44.95
C VAL A 319 38.60 -38.22 46.13
N ASN A 320 39.18 -39.40 46.00
CA ASN A 320 39.05 -40.49 46.96
C ASN A 320 40.36 -41.28 47.19
N ILE A 321 40.23 -42.46 47.79
CA ILE A 321 41.40 -43.30 48.12
C ILE A 321 42.05 -43.89 46.87
N GLN A 322 41.32 -43.98 45.75
CA GLN A 322 41.83 -44.45 44.46
C GLN A 322 42.89 -43.47 43.92
N ASP A 323 42.68 -42.17 44.02
CA ASP A 323 43.62 -41.12 43.60
C ASP A 323 44.90 -41.15 44.42
N LEU A 324 44.77 -41.23 45.75
CA LEU A 324 45.90 -41.41 46.66
C LEU A 324 46.68 -42.71 46.35
N VAL A 325 46.02 -43.77 45.91
CA VAL A 325 46.65 -45.02 45.49
C VAL A 325 47.38 -44.86 44.16
N LEU A 326 46.89 -44.05 43.22
CA LEU A 326 47.59 -43.74 41.96
C LEU A 326 48.86 -42.92 42.21
N VAL A 327 48.77 -41.84 43.00
CA VAL A 327 49.94 -41.04 43.41
C VAL A 327 50.96 -41.93 44.14
N ALA A 328 50.51 -42.73 45.12
CA ALA A 328 51.38 -43.66 45.83
C ALA A 328 52.02 -44.73 44.93
N GLY A 329 51.33 -45.13 43.84
CA GLY A 329 51.86 -46.03 42.82
C GLY A 329 52.98 -45.43 41.97
N GLN A 330 53.05 -44.11 41.88
CA GLN A 330 54.12 -43.37 41.19
C GLN A 330 55.18 -42.75 42.14
N PHE A 331 55.07 -42.98 43.45
CA PHE A 331 55.92 -42.35 44.45
C PHE A 331 57.43 -42.57 44.22
N GLY A 332 58.19 -41.47 44.18
CA GLY A 332 59.63 -41.45 43.89
C GLY A 332 59.99 -41.51 42.41
N GLN A 333 59.03 -41.34 41.49
CA GLN A 333 59.28 -41.11 40.07
C GLN A 333 59.49 -39.62 39.79
N SER A 334 60.29 -39.32 38.77
CA SER A 334 60.57 -37.94 38.34
C SER A 334 60.54 -37.86 36.82
N GLY A 335 59.98 -36.79 36.27
CA GLY A 335 59.82 -36.60 34.82
C GLY A 335 58.60 -35.73 34.47
N GLU A 336 58.47 -35.41 33.19
CA GLU A 336 57.31 -34.66 32.67
C GLU A 336 56.07 -35.56 32.55
N SER A 337 54.89 -34.99 32.77
CA SER A 337 53.57 -35.63 32.58
C SER A 337 53.33 -36.89 33.41
N LEU A 338 53.80 -36.93 34.66
CA LEU A 338 53.43 -37.97 35.62
C LEU A 338 52.05 -37.63 36.22
N ALA A 339 51.07 -38.53 36.08
CA ALA A 339 49.72 -38.32 36.61
C ALA A 339 49.69 -38.10 38.14
N GLY A 340 50.66 -38.66 38.87
CA GLY A 340 50.84 -38.45 40.29
C GLY A 340 51.60 -37.18 40.68
N ASP A 341 52.13 -36.40 39.73
CA ASP A 341 52.75 -35.08 39.98
C ASP A 341 51.63 -34.04 39.95
N VAL A 342 50.84 -34.04 41.01
CA VAL A 342 49.62 -33.24 41.17
C VAL A 342 49.94 -31.76 41.36
N ASN A 343 51.15 -31.45 41.84
CA ASN A 343 51.59 -30.09 42.08
C ASN A 343 52.39 -29.47 40.91
N GLY A 344 52.92 -30.30 40.00
CA GLY A 344 53.65 -29.90 38.80
C GLY A 344 55.12 -29.54 39.04
N ASP A 345 55.76 -30.07 40.09
CA ASP A 345 57.17 -29.81 40.42
C ASP A 345 58.17 -30.76 39.70
N GLY A 346 57.67 -31.83 39.07
CA GLY A 346 58.44 -32.82 38.34
C GLY A 346 58.88 -34.04 39.16
N GLU A 347 58.54 -34.15 40.45
CA GLU A 347 58.88 -35.27 41.34
C GLU A 347 57.66 -35.76 42.14
N VAL A 348 57.13 -36.96 41.84
CA VAL A 348 55.99 -37.53 42.60
C VAL A 348 56.42 -37.88 44.02
N ASN A 349 55.98 -37.09 44.99
CA ASN A 349 56.46 -37.17 46.37
C ASN A 349 55.32 -37.04 47.41
N VAL A 350 55.67 -36.72 48.66
CA VAL A 350 54.69 -36.59 49.74
C VAL A 350 53.83 -35.33 49.59
N LEU A 351 54.32 -34.31 48.88
CA LEU A 351 53.58 -33.09 48.60
C LEU A 351 52.37 -33.35 47.70
N ASP A 352 52.45 -34.27 46.74
CA ASP A 352 51.34 -34.66 45.87
C ASP A 352 50.28 -35.48 46.62
N LEU A 353 50.72 -36.41 47.49
CA LEU A 353 49.81 -37.11 48.40
C LEU A 353 49.09 -36.13 49.33
N VAL A 354 49.76 -35.06 49.78
CA VAL A 354 49.16 -33.99 50.58
C VAL A 354 48.23 -33.11 49.74
N ALA A 355 48.56 -32.84 48.47
CA ALA A 355 47.69 -32.10 47.56
C ALA A 355 46.37 -32.83 47.33
N VAL A 356 46.40 -34.12 46.97
CA VAL A 356 45.19 -34.95 46.86
C VAL A 356 44.44 -35.05 48.20
N SER A 357 45.17 -35.25 49.31
CA SER A 357 44.55 -35.35 50.64
C SER A 357 43.84 -34.06 51.08
N ALA A 358 44.28 -32.89 50.61
CA ALA A 358 43.66 -31.60 50.93
C ALA A 358 42.25 -31.46 50.34
N HIS A 359 41.97 -32.20 49.27
CA HIS A 359 40.72 -32.18 48.51
C HIS A 359 39.90 -33.48 48.67
N PHE A 360 40.27 -34.36 49.60
CA PHE A 360 39.66 -35.67 49.78
C PHE A 360 38.16 -35.57 50.11
N GLY A 361 37.32 -36.22 49.29
CA GLY A 361 35.86 -36.19 49.38
C GLY A 361 35.21 -35.07 48.57
N GLU A 362 35.96 -34.27 47.82
CA GLU A 362 35.41 -33.41 46.77
C GLU A 362 34.83 -34.25 45.64
N VAL A 363 33.74 -33.75 45.05
CA VAL A 363 33.10 -34.31 43.85
C VAL A 363 32.96 -33.20 42.81
N THR A 364 33.37 -33.47 41.58
CA THR A 364 33.18 -32.53 40.47
C THR A 364 31.75 -32.64 39.92
N ALA A 365 31.27 -31.58 39.26
CA ALA A 365 29.89 -31.52 38.77
C ALA A 365 29.60 -32.48 37.59
N ALA A 366 30.61 -33.22 37.11
CA ALA A 366 30.50 -34.15 35.98
C ALA A 366 29.54 -35.35 36.21
N GLN A 367 29.12 -35.60 37.46
CA GLN A 367 28.13 -36.64 37.80
C GLN A 367 26.72 -36.10 38.09
N ALA A 368 26.42 -34.85 37.69
CA ALA A 368 25.12 -34.19 37.94
C ALA A 368 24.30 -33.93 36.66
N GLN A 369 24.25 -34.89 35.73
CA GLN A 369 23.28 -34.98 34.63
C GLN A 369 22.68 -36.38 34.54
#